data_AF-A0A2I0I529-F1
#
_entry.id   AF-A0A2I0I529-F1
#
_cell.length_a   1.000
_cell.length_b   1.000
_cell.length_c   1.000
_cell.angle_alpha   90.00
_cell.angle_beta   90.00
_cell.angle_gamma   90.00
#
_symmetry.space_group_name_H-M   'P 1'
#
loop_
_entity.id
_entity.type
_entity.pdbx_description
1 polymer ?
#
loop_
_entity_poly.entity_id
_entity_poly.type
_entity_poly.pdbx_seq_one_letter_code
_entity_poly.pdbx_strand_id
1 'polypeptide(L)'
;MWRRSEGRLNQLVAVVSLQQSGSRRRSGRSGGHCRRGSSSSSLTATTSHKSKVEDRDSDSEAEGSIRSYRSRHEMEKLRRVKMEFPRFSGEDSRVWLDRARQYFAVQDVDKEEQVRLATFHLKGEANQWWQWFNHVNRRKKMLWRRFEKGLLVRFESSEYEDANEAMNKLRQNGTFREYLGELEHLMNTLPHWHPSALLSAFMVGLKEEIAGELWMWRPKDLQIAIELAKRKDEQLQRARRAGAVQLGPASESQLEERAHRQSSLHHELILDQRVD
;
A
#
# COMPACT_ATOMS: atom_id res chain seq x y z
N MET A 1 9.71 -42.38 -4.38
CA MET A 1 10.69 -41.85 -5.35
C MET A 1 10.61 -40.32 -5.33
N TRP A 2 11.70 -39.66 -4.92
CA TRP A 2 12.04 -38.22 -5.09
C TRP A 2 10.99 -37.17 -4.64
N ARG A 3 11.08 -36.44 -3.52
CA ARG A 3 12.17 -35.59 -2.97
C ARG A 3 12.94 -34.77 -4.01
N ARG A 4 12.54 -33.51 -4.24
CA ARG A 4 13.43 -32.32 -4.39
C ARG A 4 12.64 -31.09 -4.87
N SER A 5 12.49 -30.08 -4.01
CA SER A 5 12.77 -28.66 -4.31
C SER A 5 12.33 -27.73 -3.17
N GLU A 6 12.70 -28.04 -1.92
CA GLU A 6 12.79 -27.03 -0.86
C GLU A 6 14.26 -26.63 -0.74
N GLY A 7 14.57 -25.41 -1.13
CA GLY A 7 15.94 -24.94 -1.15
C GLY A 7 16.07 -23.56 -1.75
N ARG A 8 15.69 -22.54 -0.97
CA ARG A 8 16.36 -21.25 -0.86
C ARG A 8 15.58 -20.37 0.12
N LEU A 9 16.33 -19.57 0.89
CA LEU A 9 15.88 -18.55 1.85
C LEU A 9 15.71 -19.01 3.31
N ASN A 10 16.80 -19.50 3.92
CA ASN A 10 17.09 -19.18 5.31
C ASN A 10 18.60 -19.27 5.56
N GLN A 11 19.28 -18.12 5.49
CA GLN A 11 20.63 -17.91 6.00
C GLN A 11 20.77 -16.44 6.43
N LEU A 12 21.54 -16.25 7.51
CA LEU A 12 21.89 -15.01 8.22
C LEU A 12 20.84 -14.62 9.28
N VAL A 13 21.03 -14.87 10.58
CA VAL A 13 22.18 -14.41 11.37
C VAL A 13 22.38 -15.26 12.64
N ALA A 14 23.60 -15.76 12.85
CA ALA A 14 24.04 -16.36 14.10
C ALA A 14 24.80 -15.32 14.94
N VAL A 15 24.33 -15.20 16.18
CA VAL A 15 24.97 -14.82 17.46
C VAL A 15 26.50 -14.77 17.45
N VAL A 16 27.10 -13.69 18.00
CA VAL A 16 28.21 -13.74 18.99
C VAL A 16 28.19 -12.47 19.85
N SER A 17 28.09 -12.67 21.17
CA SER A 17 28.40 -11.73 22.26
C SER A 17 29.87 -11.84 22.69
N LEU A 18 30.32 -10.85 23.47
CA LEU A 18 31.60 -10.68 24.21
C LEU A 18 32.79 -10.08 23.43
N GLN A 19 33.17 -8.85 23.81
CA GLN A 19 34.35 -8.60 24.65
C GLN A 19 34.35 -7.13 25.09
N GLN A 20 34.38 -6.88 26.40
CA GLN A 20 34.69 -5.58 27.00
C GLN A 20 36.20 -5.40 27.19
N SER A 21 36.57 -4.12 27.33
CA SER A 21 37.72 -3.55 28.07
C SER A 21 39.04 -3.33 27.32
N GLY A 22 39.50 -2.06 27.36
CA GLY A 22 40.90 -1.70 27.08
C GLY A 22 41.18 -0.28 26.54
N SER A 23 41.40 0.68 27.47
CA SER A 23 42.39 1.80 27.39
C SER A 23 42.33 2.87 26.28
N ARG A 24 42.05 4.15 26.59
CA ARG A 24 42.91 5.23 27.17
C ARG A 24 43.61 6.15 26.13
N ARG A 25 43.15 7.42 26.14
CA ARG A 25 43.89 8.72 26.12
C ARG A 25 44.85 9.14 24.97
N ARG A 26 44.65 10.40 24.55
CA ARG A 26 45.58 11.56 24.28
C ARG A 26 45.28 12.18 22.90
N SER A 27 44.83 13.45 22.76
CA SER A 27 45.39 14.78 23.08
C SER A 27 46.57 15.23 22.19
N GLY A 28 46.37 16.34 21.46
CA GLY A 28 47.36 17.17 20.74
C GLY A 28 46.66 17.81 19.53
N ARG A 29 46.30 19.11 19.46
CA ARG A 29 47.00 20.40 19.65
C ARG A 29 48.07 20.69 18.59
N SER A 30 47.71 21.50 17.60
CA SER A 30 48.53 22.54 16.92
C SER A 30 47.58 23.25 15.93
N GLY A 31 47.43 24.57 15.82
CA GLY A 31 48.40 25.67 15.99
C GLY A 31 48.83 26.15 14.60
N GLY A 32 48.34 27.30 14.12
CA GLY A 32 48.77 27.86 12.84
C GLY A 32 48.00 29.10 12.39
N HIS A 33 48.56 30.27 12.67
CA HIS A 33 48.08 31.61 12.33
C HIS A 33 48.66 32.12 10.99
N CYS A 34 47.81 32.88 10.27
CA CYS A 34 48.05 34.18 9.61
C CYS A 34 48.93 34.37 8.34
N ARG A 35 48.38 35.31 7.53
CA ARG A 35 48.96 36.30 6.56
C ARG A 35 48.88 35.88 5.08
N ARG A 36 48.06 36.55 4.24
CA ARG A 36 48.01 37.97 3.78
C ARG A 36 49.20 38.31 2.86
N GLY A 37 48.89 38.50 1.58
CA GLY A 37 49.78 39.03 0.55
C GLY A 37 48.94 39.56 -0.60
N SER A 38 48.76 40.89 -0.61
CA SER A 38 48.28 41.65 -1.76
C SER A 38 49.50 42.32 -2.38
N SER A 39 49.61 42.28 -3.71
CA SER A 39 50.54 43.11 -4.45
C SER A 39 49.80 43.77 -5.61
N SER A 40 49.88 45.10 -5.61
CA SER A 40 49.44 46.05 -6.61
C SER A 40 50.29 46.00 -7.87
N SER A 41 49.70 46.37 -9.01
CA SER A 41 50.42 46.98 -10.13
C SER A 41 49.52 48.02 -10.81
N SER A 42 49.87 49.29 -10.66
CA SER A 42 49.34 50.44 -11.38
C SER A 42 50.19 50.68 -12.63
N LEU A 43 49.61 51.10 -13.75
CA LEU A 43 50.23 52.05 -14.71
C LEU A 43 49.13 52.76 -15.53
N THR A 44 49.46 54.00 -15.91
CA THR A 44 48.59 55.08 -16.37
C THR A 44 48.76 55.43 -17.86
N ALA A 45 47.67 55.94 -18.45
CA ALA A 45 47.57 56.96 -19.52
C ALA A 45 48.10 56.59 -20.93
N THR A 46 47.48 56.94 -22.05
CA THR A 46 46.99 58.27 -22.51
C THR A 46 46.15 58.12 -23.80
N THR A 47 45.47 59.22 -24.15
CA THR A 47 45.13 59.69 -25.51
C THR A 47 43.71 59.47 -26.05
N SER A 48 43.12 60.64 -26.32
CA SER A 48 41.82 61.01 -26.86
C SER A 48 41.79 60.90 -28.39
N HIS A 49 40.68 60.44 -28.97
CA HIS A 49 40.12 60.99 -30.22
C HIS A 49 38.60 60.75 -30.29
N LYS A 50 37.86 61.79 -30.68
CA LYS A 50 36.41 61.92 -30.72
C LYS A 50 35.94 62.04 -32.17
N SER A 51 34.98 61.20 -32.60
CA SER A 51 34.00 61.38 -33.68
C SER A 51 33.45 59.99 -34.04
N LYS A 52 32.19 59.70 -34.36
CA LYS A 52 30.96 60.46 -34.62
C LYS A 52 29.83 59.41 -34.67
N VAL A 53 28.65 59.80 -34.19
CA VAL A 53 27.41 59.00 -34.13
C VAL A 53 26.89 58.71 -35.54
N GLU A 54 26.48 57.46 -35.80
CA GLU A 54 25.39 57.10 -36.72
C GLU A 54 24.62 55.88 -36.17
N ASP A 55 23.30 56.06 -36.06
CA ASP A 55 22.29 55.14 -35.53
C ASP A 55 22.18 53.83 -36.31
N ARG A 56 21.91 52.70 -35.62
CA ARG A 56 21.08 51.59 -36.14
C ARG A 56 20.39 50.82 -35.01
N ASP A 57 19.07 50.73 -35.17
CA ASP A 57 18.07 50.01 -34.37
C ASP A 57 18.48 48.59 -33.96
N SER A 58 18.27 48.20 -32.69
CA SER A 58 17.94 46.81 -32.25
C SER A 58 17.79 46.68 -30.72
N ASP A 59 16.90 47.44 -30.08
CA ASP A 59 16.66 47.34 -28.61
C ASP A 59 15.21 46.92 -28.26
N SER A 60 14.65 45.89 -28.92
CA SER A 60 13.29 45.41 -28.57
C SER A 60 13.13 43.90 -28.33
N GLU A 61 14.13 43.06 -28.59
CA GLU A 61 13.99 41.60 -28.40
C GLU A 61 14.54 41.05 -27.07
N ALA A 62 15.44 41.79 -26.38
CA ALA A 62 16.01 41.33 -25.11
C ALA A 62 15.04 41.47 -23.91
N GLU A 63 14.16 42.47 -23.93
CA GLU A 63 13.22 42.72 -22.82
C GLU A 63 12.04 41.76 -22.81
N GLY A 64 11.55 41.33 -23.98
CA GLY A 64 10.49 40.33 -24.09
C GLY A 64 10.90 38.95 -23.55
N SER A 65 12.17 38.61 -23.73
CA SER A 65 12.77 37.38 -23.22
C SER A 65 12.90 37.42 -21.68
N ILE A 66 13.47 38.49 -21.10
CA ILE A 66 13.63 38.63 -19.65
C ILE A 66 12.28 38.71 -18.92
N ARG A 67 11.28 39.38 -19.52
CA ARG A 67 9.92 39.49 -18.97
C ARG A 67 9.18 38.15 -19.01
N SER A 68 9.41 37.34 -20.04
CA SER A 68 8.89 35.96 -20.19
C SER A 68 9.49 35.00 -19.14
N TYR A 69 10.80 35.06 -18.90
CA TYR A 69 11.47 34.23 -17.88
C TYR A 69 11.12 34.65 -16.44
N ARG A 70 11.07 35.96 -16.14
CA ARG A 70 10.60 36.46 -14.83
C ARG A 70 9.14 36.11 -14.60
N SER A 71 8.27 36.33 -15.58
CA SER A 71 6.84 36.03 -15.45
C SER A 71 6.55 34.54 -15.27
N ARG A 72 7.33 33.63 -15.88
CA ARG A 72 7.17 32.19 -15.68
C ARG A 72 7.62 31.76 -14.29
N HIS A 73 8.76 32.26 -13.81
CA HIS A 73 9.32 31.94 -12.49
C HIS A 73 8.50 32.59 -11.34
N GLU A 74 7.83 33.71 -11.61
CA GLU A 74 6.95 34.41 -10.70
C GLU A 74 5.57 33.75 -10.65
N MET A 75 5.04 33.26 -11.79
CA MET A 75 3.85 32.37 -11.82
C MET A 75 4.07 31.03 -11.12
N GLU A 76 5.28 30.46 -11.16
CA GLU A 76 5.66 29.23 -10.43
C GLU A 76 5.72 29.47 -8.91
N LYS A 77 6.12 30.66 -8.48
CA LYS A 77 6.05 31.07 -7.07
C LYS A 77 4.63 31.35 -6.59
N LEU A 78 3.75 31.84 -7.47
CA LEU A 78 2.38 32.27 -7.13
C LEU A 78 1.38 31.12 -7.00
N ARG A 79 1.76 29.86 -7.25
CA ARG A 79 0.88 28.68 -7.11
C ARG A 79 1.26 27.69 -6.01
N ARG A 80 2.21 28.03 -5.12
CA ARG A 80 2.36 27.25 -3.87
C ARG A 80 1.24 27.64 -2.93
N VAL A 81 0.15 26.87 -2.97
CA VAL A 81 -0.88 26.90 -1.93
C VAL A 81 -0.15 26.81 -0.59
N LYS A 82 -0.28 27.84 0.25
CA LYS A 82 0.31 27.84 1.59
C LYS A 82 -0.42 26.76 2.40
N MET A 83 0.16 25.57 2.45
CA MET A 83 -0.33 24.48 3.27
C MET A 83 0.44 24.46 4.59
N GLU A 84 -0.26 24.11 5.65
CA GLU A 84 0.37 23.83 6.93
C GLU A 84 0.76 22.35 7.00
N PHE A 85 1.95 22.07 7.54
CA PHE A 85 2.37 20.70 7.72
C PHE A 85 1.57 20.04 8.87
N PRO A 86 1.03 18.82 8.68
CA PRO A 86 0.19 18.19 9.68
C PRO A 86 0.96 17.89 10.97
N ARG A 87 0.36 18.20 12.12
CA ARG A 87 0.91 17.87 13.45
C ARG A 87 0.57 16.43 13.82
N PHE A 88 1.43 15.77 14.62
CA PHE A 88 1.21 14.40 15.08
C PHE A 88 1.51 14.25 16.56
N SER A 89 0.56 13.67 17.29
CA SER A 89 0.68 13.38 18.73
C SER A 89 0.62 11.90 19.09
N GLY A 90 0.46 11.01 18.10
CA GLY A 90 0.18 9.58 18.31
C GLY A 90 -1.22 9.12 17.89
N GLU A 91 -1.95 9.98 17.18
CA GLU A 91 -3.25 9.69 16.54
C GLU A 91 -3.07 8.70 15.36
N ASP A 92 -4.08 8.52 14.50
CA ASP A 92 -4.00 7.65 13.31
C ASP A 92 -2.73 7.93 12.47
N SER A 93 -1.75 7.03 12.64
CA SER A 93 -0.41 7.18 12.09
C SER A 93 -0.38 7.06 10.57
N ARG A 94 -1.33 6.31 9.97
CA ARG A 94 -1.43 6.13 8.52
C ARG A 94 -2.03 7.36 7.85
N VAL A 95 -3.13 7.87 8.39
CA VAL A 95 -3.74 9.11 7.89
C VAL A 95 -2.74 10.27 7.95
N TRP A 96 -1.98 10.36 9.05
CA TRP A 96 -0.96 11.40 9.17
C TRP A 96 0.18 11.22 8.15
N LEU A 97 0.68 9.99 7.96
CA LEU A 97 1.72 9.70 6.97
C LEU A 97 1.28 10.03 5.55
N ASP A 98 0.04 9.74 5.19
CA ASP A 98 -0.49 10.06 3.87
C ASP A 98 -0.64 11.57 3.66
N ARG A 99 -1.12 12.31 4.66
CA ARG A 99 -1.14 13.79 4.63
C ARG A 99 0.28 14.37 4.51
N ALA A 100 1.26 13.80 5.21
CA ALA A 100 2.65 14.24 5.11
C ALA A 100 3.23 13.99 3.71
N ARG A 101 2.95 12.83 3.10
CA ARG A 101 3.36 12.52 1.70
C ARG A 101 2.72 13.47 0.69
N GLN A 102 1.43 13.75 0.83
CA GLN A 102 0.72 14.71 -0.02
C GLN A 102 1.35 16.11 0.12
N TYR A 103 1.64 16.54 1.34
CA TYR A 103 2.34 17.79 1.59
C TYR A 103 3.69 17.83 0.88
N PHE A 104 4.52 16.78 1.03
CA PHE A 104 5.82 16.72 0.38
C PHE A 104 5.73 16.80 -1.14
N ALA A 105 4.75 16.13 -1.73
CA ALA A 105 4.53 16.12 -3.18
C ALA A 105 4.12 17.50 -3.71
N VAL A 106 3.20 18.19 -3.00
CA VAL A 106 2.70 19.50 -3.45
C VAL A 106 3.68 20.63 -3.18
N GLN A 107 4.45 20.55 -2.08
CA GLN A 107 5.46 21.57 -1.72
C GLN A 107 6.84 21.29 -2.30
N ASP A 108 7.00 20.20 -3.03
CA ASP A 108 8.27 19.72 -3.61
C ASP A 108 9.39 19.62 -2.57
N VAL A 109 9.12 18.90 -1.49
CA VAL A 109 10.07 18.75 -0.37
C VAL A 109 11.09 17.66 -0.67
N ASP A 110 12.35 18.06 -0.72
CA ASP A 110 13.51 17.19 -0.89
C ASP A 110 13.53 16.03 0.12
N LYS A 111 13.92 14.83 -0.35
CA LYS A 111 13.92 13.59 0.45
C LYS A 111 14.77 13.70 1.72
N GLU A 112 15.84 14.46 1.66
CA GLU A 112 16.74 14.80 2.76
C GLU A 112 16.05 15.58 3.88
N GLU A 113 15.01 16.33 3.54
CA GLU A 113 14.36 17.31 4.42
C GLU A 113 13.06 16.79 5.02
N GLN A 114 12.41 15.83 4.36
CA GLN A 114 11.14 15.25 4.78
C GLN A 114 11.13 14.81 6.25
N VAL A 115 12.17 14.07 6.70
CA VAL A 115 12.27 13.63 8.10
C VAL A 115 12.49 14.82 9.04
N ARG A 116 13.31 15.80 8.67
CA ARG A 116 13.54 17.00 9.49
C ARG A 116 12.26 17.79 9.68
N LEU A 117 11.51 18.00 8.60
CA LEU A 117 10.25 18.73 8.61
C LEU A 117 9.18 17.98 9.42
N ALA A 118 9.05 16.67 9.21
CA ALA A 118 8.09 15.84 9.92
C ALA A 118 8.36 15.81 11.43
N THR A 119 9.62 15.63 11.81
CA THR A 119 10.00 15.51 13.23
C THR A 119 9.83 16.80 14.00
N PHE A 120 9.94 17.96 13.33
CA PHE A 120 9.62 19.26 13.91
C PHE A 120 8.14 19.40 14.32
N HIS A 121 7.23 18.71 13.63
CA HIS A 121 5.78 18.78 13.88
C HIS A 121 5.25 17.66 14.77
N LEU A 122 6.14 16.82 15.31
CA LEU A 122 5.80 15.82 16.32
C LEU A 122 5.60 16.49 17.68
N LYS A 123 4.60 16.02 18.42
CA LYS A 123 4.24 16.54 19.75
C LYS A 123 3.92 15.40 20.70
N GLY A 124 3.90 15.72 22.00
CA GLY A 124 3.56 14.76 23.05
C GLY A 124 4.40 13.47 22.98
N GLU A 125 3.70 12.34 23.04
CA GLU A 125 4.28 11.00 23.00
C GLU A 125 5.09 10.73 21.72
N ALA A 126 4.64 11.24 20.57
CA ALA A 126 5.35 11.09 19.30
C ALA A 126 6.72 11.77 19.30
N ASN A 127 6.84 12.95 19.90
CA ASN A 127 8.14 13.62 20.00
C ASN A 127 9.08 12.87 20.96
N GLN A 128 8.56 12.36 22.08
CA GLN A 128 9.34 11.55 23.02
C GLN A 128 9.86 10.26 22.35
N TRP A 129 9.00 9.57 21.61
CA TRP A 129 9.38 8.41 20.80
C TRP A 129 10.50 8.77 19.81
N TRP A 130 10.37 9.87 19.08
CA TRP A 130 11.37 10.29 18.10
C TRP A 130 12.74 10.55 18.75
N GLN A 131 12.79 11.18 19.93
CA GLN A 131 14.05 11.42 20.64
C GLN A 131 14.77 10.09 20.96
N TRP A 132 14.05 9.11 21.51
CA TRP A 132 14.59 7.77 21.76
C TRP A 132 14.99 7.06 20.46
N PHE A 133 14.10 7.03 19.47
CA PHE A 133 14.30 6.33 18.22
C PHE A 133 15.50 6.89 17.45
N ASN A 134 15.63 8.22 17.37
CA ASN A 134 16.79 8.86 16.75
C ASN A 134 18.07 8.59 17.52
N HIS A 135 18.03 8.61 18.87
CA HIS A 135 19.19 8.30 19.71
C HIS A 135 19.77 6.90 19.42
N VAL A 136 18.92 5.88 19.37
CA VAL A 136 19.32 4.49 19.07
C VAL A 136 19.85 4.35 17.63
N ASN A 137 19.38 5.19 16.70
CA ASN A 137 19.72 5.12 15.28
C ASN A 137 20.81 6.12 14.83
N ARG A 138 21.45 6.85 15.75
CA ARG A 138 22.40 7.95 15.47
C ARG A 138 23.52 7.67 14.47
N ARG A 139 23.88 6.40 14.26
CA ARG A 139 24.98 6.00 13.37
C ARG A 139 24.61 5.99 11.89
N LYS A 140 23.33 6.12 11.53
CA LYS A 140 22.85 6.07 10.14
C LYS A 140 22.04 7.32 9.82
N LYS A 141 22.16 7.83 8.59
CA LYS A 141 21.26 8.87 8.07
C LYS A 141 19.83 8.35 8.18
N MET A 142 18.94 9.13 8.80
CA MET A 142 17.53 8.75 8.88
C MET A 142 16.86 9.04 7.54
N LEU A 143 16.53 7.97 6.81
CA LEU A 143 15.73 8.06 5.58
C LEU A 143 14.25 8.01 5.93
N TRP A 144 13.42 8.68 5.13
CA TRP A 144 11.96 8.71 5.30
C TRP A 144 11.37 7.31 5.51
N ARG A 145 11.74 6.34 4.65
CA ARG A 145 11.29 4.95 4.76
C ARG A 145 11.58 4.30 6.13
N ARG A 146 12.70 4.64 6.77
CA ARG A 146 13.05 4.09 8.09
C ARG A 146 12.28 4.80 9.21
N PHE A 147 12.08 6.10 9.09
CA PHE A 147 11.23 6.87 9.98
C PHE A 147 9.79 6.36 9.95
N GLU A 148 9.21 6.23 8.76
CA GLU A 148 7.86 5.73 8.53
C GLU A 148 7.64 4.34 9.16
N LYS A 149 8.55 3.40 8.88
CA LYS A 149 8.47 2.05 9.48
C LYS A 149 8.51 2.10 11.01
N GLY A 150 9.37 2.94 11.58
CA GLY A 150 9.45 3.06 13.04
C GLY A 150 8.21 3.69 13.66
N LEU A 151 7.60 4.66 12.97
CA LEU A 151 6.39 5.34 13.41
C LEU A 151 5.21 4.37 13.44
N LEU A 152 5.02 3.60 12.36
CA LEU A 152 3.99 2.57 12.28
C LEU A 152 4.15 1.54 13.41
N VAL A 153 5.35 0.98 13.61
CA VAL A 153 5.59 0.01 14.70
C VAL A 153 5.24 0.55 16.09
N ARG A 154 5.29 1.87 16.31
CA ARG A 154 5.01 2.46 17.63
C ARG A 154 3.56 2.90 17.83
N PHE A 155 2.92 3.38 16.77
CA PHE A 155 1.63 4.09 16.81
C PHE A 155 0.55 3.45 15.94
N GLU A 156 0.84 2.33 15.29
CA GLU A 156 -0.19 1.51 14.65
C GLU A 156 -0.99 0.79 15.75
N SER A 157 -2.31 0.88 15.68
CA SER A 157 -3.20 0.15 16.60
C SER A 157 -3.11 -1.35 16.29
N SER A 158 -3.12 -2.19 17.32
CA SER A 158 -3.27 -3.66 17.18
C SER A 158 -4.49 -3.99 16.31
N GLU A 159 -5.57 -3.22 16.45
CA GLU A 159 -6.82 -3.40 15.71
C GLU A 159 -6.62 -3.29 14.18
N TYR A 160 -5.64 -2.50 13.72
CA TYR A 160 -5.33 -2.36 12.29
C TYR A 160 -4.53 -3.57 11.77
N GLU A 161 -3.55 -4.05 12.54
CA GLU A 161 -2.83 -5.28 12.20
C GLU A 161 -3.80 -6.47 12.14
N ASP A 162 -4.69 -6.57 13.13
CA ASP A 162 -5.75 -7.58 13.21
C ASP A 162 -6.73 -7.48 12.03
N ALA A 163 -7.19 -6.28 11.67
CA ALA A 163 -8.09 -6.07 10.53
C ALA A 163 -7.42 -6.37 9.18
N ASN A 164 -6.16 -5.99 9.00
CA ASN A 164 -5.41 -6.27 7.77
C ASN A 164 -5.13 -7.77 7.61
N GLU A 165 -4.82 -8.45 8.71
CA GLU A 165 -4.71 -9.91 8.74
C GLU A 165 -6.07 -10.58 8.44
N ALA A 166 -7.14 -10.09 9.06
CA ALA A 166 -8.50 -10.56 8.82
C ALA A 166 -8.91 -10.39 7.35
N MET A 167 -8.60 -9.25 6.71
CA MET A 167 -8.89 -9.02 5.29
C MET A 167 -8.14 -10.02 4.38
N ASN A 168 -6.87 -10.32 4.68
CA ASN A 168 -6.10 -11.30 3.89
C ASN A 168 -6.61 -12.74 4.09
N LYS A 169 -7.14 -13.04 5.28
CA LYS A 169 -7.70 -14.34 5.65
C LYS A 169 -9.20 -14.46 5.33
N LEU A 170 -9.84 -13.40 4.85
CA LEU A 170 -11.27 -13.39 4.56
C LEU A 170 -11.60 -14.46 3.51
N ARG A 171 -12.46 -15.40 3.86
CA ARG A 171 -12.92 -16.48 2.99
C ARG A 171 -14.43 -16.63 3.11
N GLN A 172 -15.09 -16.86 1.97
CA GLN A 172 -16.51 -17.12 1.92
C GLN A 172 -16.79 -18.54 2.44
N ASN A 173 -17.05 -18.67 3.74
CA ASN A 173 -17.44 -19.94 4.35
C ASN A 173 -18.96 -20.16 4.26
N GLY A 174 -19.74 -19.11 4.52
CA GLY A 174 -21.20 -19.11 4.51
C GLY A 174 -21.82 -18.69 3.18
N THR A 175 -22.91 -17.93 3.29
CA THR A 175 -23.60 -17.30 2.17
C THR A 175 -22.76 -16.17 1.58
N PHE A 176 -22.98 -15.83 0.31
CA PHE A 176 -22.33 -14.68 -0.31
C PHE A 176 -22.66 -13.36 0.43
N ARG A 177 -23.87 -13.24 0.98
CA ARG A 177 -24.31 -12.06 1.74
C ARG A 177 -23.51 -11.86 3.02
N GLU A 178 -23.26 -12.93 3.79
CA GLU A 178 -22.45 -12.86 5.02
C GLU A 178 -21.02 -12.45 4.71
N TYR A 179 -20.43 -13.06 3.67
CA TYR A 179 -19.09 -12.71 3.21
C TYR A 179 -18.96 -11.24 2.80
N LEU A 180 -19.95 -10.71 2.06
CA LEU A 180 -19.94 -9.30 1.67
C LEU A 180 -20.06 -8.38 2.89
N GLY A 181 -20.89 -8.74 3.88
CA GLY A 181 -21.01 -7.97 5.12
C GLY A 181 -19.70 -7.92 5.93
N GLU A 182 -18.96 -9.03 5.99
CA GLU A 182 -17.64 -9.07 6.63
C GLU A 182 -16.61 -8.23 5.87
N LEU A 183 -16.61 -8.30 4.53
CA LEU A 183 -15.75 -7.47 3.68
C LEU A 183 -16.00 -5.98 3.93
N GLU A 184 -17.27 -5.55 3.90
CA GLU A 184 -17.68 -4.17 4.12
C GLU A 184 -17.27 -3.68 5.52
N HIS A 185 -17.46 -4.52 6.54
CA HIS A 185 -17.03 -4.20 7.90
C HIS A 185 -15.52 -3.97 7.98
N LEU A 186 -14.71 -4.87 7.41
CA LEU A 186 -13.26 -4.73 7.39
C LEU A 186 -12.80 -3.52 6.57
N MET A 187 -13.47 -3.22 5.46
CA MET A 187 -13.17 -2.02 4.66
C MET A 187 -13.39 -0.72 5.44
N ASN A 188 -14.44 -0.66 6.27
CA ASN A 188 -14.70 0.51 7.11
C ASN A 188 -13.62 0.72 8.17
N THR A 189 -13.02 -0.36 8.66
CA THR A 189 -11.89 -0.33 9.60
C THR A 189 -10.55 -0.03 8.91
N LEU A 190 -10.47 -0.21 7.59
CA LEU A 190 -9.24 -0.11 6.79
C LEU A 190 -9.35 0.99 5.70
N PRO A 191 -9.25 2.28 6.07
CA PRO A 191 -9.51 3.40 5.15
C PRO A 191 -8.52 3.54 3.98
N HIS A 192 -7.44 2.77 3.92
CA HIS A 192 -6.31 2.99 3.00
C HIS A 192 -5.91 1.76 2.17
N TRP A 193 -6.83 0.83 1.92
CA TRP A 193 -6.55 -0.28 1.01
C TRP A 193 -6.52 0.16 -0.45
N HIS A 194 -5.49 -0.27 -1.18
CA HIS A 194 -5.40 0.00 -2.60
C HIS A 194 -6.53 -0.74 -3.36
N PRO A 195 -7.27 -0.08 -4.27
CA PRO A 195 -8.43 -0.70 -4.93
C PRO A 195 -8.13 -2.04 -5.61
N SER A 196 -6.97 -2.18 -6.26
CA SER A 196 -6.58 -3.45 -6.88
C SER A 196 -6.24 -4.56 -5.89
N ALA A 197 -5.69 -4.21 -4.72
CA ALA A 197 -5.40 -5.18 -3.66
C ALA A 197 -6.71 -5.67 -3.02
N LEU A 198 -7.67 -4.76 -2.83
CA LEU A 198 -9.00 -5.08 -2.34
C LEU A 198 -9.77 -5.97 -3.31
N LEU A 199 -9.76 -5.65 -4.61
CA LEU A 199 -10.33 -6.49 -5.65
C LEU A 199 -9.70 -7.90 -5.66
N SER A 200 -8.37 -7.97 -5.55
CA SER A 200 -7.68 -9.26 -5.49
C SER A 200 -8.05 -10.06 -4.25
N ALA A 201 -8.11 -9.44 -3.08
CA ALA A 201 -8.49 -10.10 -1.83
C ALA A 201 -9.94 -10.59 -1.89
N PHE A 202 -10.85 -9.80 -2.45
CA PHE A 202 -12.22 -10.20 -2.72
C PHE A 202 -12.27 -11.44 -3.61
N MET A 203 -11.62 -11.42 -4.78
CA MET A 203 -11.65 -12.53 -5.73
C MET A 203 -11.03 -13.83 -5.18
N VAL A 204 -9.95 -13.73 -4.40
CA VAL A 204 -9.31 -14.87 -3.72
C VAL A 204 -10.16 -15.39 -2.56
N GLY A 205 -10.95 -14.53 -1.94
CA GLY A 205 -11.79 -14.87 -0.80
C GLY A 205 -13.06 -15.64 -1.16
N LEU A 206 -13.52 -15.58 -2.41
CA LEU A 206 -14.76 -16.22 -2.85
C LEU A 206 -14.64 -17.75 -2.96
N LYS A 207 -15.79 -18.43 -2.87
CA LYS A 207 -15.90 -19.87 -3.20
C LYS A 207 -15.51 -20.10 -4.65
N GLU A 208 -14.82 -21.21 -4.92
CA GLU A 208 -14.30 -21.55 -6.25
C GLU A 208 -15.40 -21.55 -7.34
N GLU A 209 -16.59 -22.05 -7.01
CA GLU A 209 -17.78 -22.07 -7.89
C GLU A 209 -18.18 -20.68 -8.41
N ILE A 210 -17.91 -19.63 -7.62
CA ILE A 210 -18.18 -18.23 -7.96
C ILE A 210 -16.92 -17.59 -8.55
N ALA A 211 -15.78 -17.76 -7.88
CA ALA A 211 -14.51 -17.15 -8.26
C ALA A 211 -14.09 -17.52 -9.69
N GLY A 212 -14.33 -18.76 -10.14
CA GLY A 212 -13.97 -19.21 -11.49
C GLY A 212 -14.55 -18.32 -12.60
N GLU A 213 -15.78 -17.84 -12.44
CA GLU A 213 -16.41 -16.93 -13.40
C GLU A 213 -15.72 -15.55 -13.38
N LEU A 214 -15.40 -15.03 -12.20
CA LEU A 214 -14.73 -13.73 -12.09
C LEU A 214 -13.31 -13.77 -12.67
N TRP A 215 -12.57 -14.87 -12.49
CA TRP A 215 -11.24 -15.04 -13.09
C TRP A 215 -11.29 -15.10 -14.62
N MET A 216 -12.39 -15.62 -15.18
CA MET A 216 -12.62 -15.63 -16.61
C MET A 216 -12.92 -14.23 -17.16
N TRP A 217 -13.81 -13.48 -16.52
CA TRP A 217 -14.22 -12.14 -16.99
C TRP A 217 -13.21 -11.04 -16.66
N ARG A 218 -12.34 -11.24 -15.66
CA ARG A 218 -11.30 -10.29 -15.20
C ARG A 218 -11.85 -8.87 -14.96
N PRO A 219 -12.78 -8.70 -14.00
CA PRO A 219 -13.27 -7.37 -13.65
C PRO A 219 -12.11 -6.46 -13.24
N LYS A 220 -12.21 -5.17 -13.58
CA LYS A 220 -11.21 -4.14 -13.25
C LYS A 220 -11.56 -3.33 -12.01
N ASP A 221 -12.78 -3.50 -11.52
CA ASP A 221 -13.35 -2.73 -10.43
C ASP A 221 -14.08 -3.66 -9.44
N LEU A 222 -14.03 -3.31 -8.16
CA LEU A 222 -14.64 -4.10 -7.09
C LEU A 222 -16.17 -4.18 -7.24
N GLN A 223 -16.84 -3.09 -7.61
CA GLN A 223 -18.29 -3.08 -7.77
C GLN A 223 -18.73 -4.01 -8.89
N ILE A 224 -18.01 -4.01 -10.01
CA ILE A 224 -18.26 -4.94 -11.12
C ILE A 224 -18.06 -6.39 -10.66
N ALA A 225 -17.00 -6.66 -9.88
CA ALA A 225 -16.74 -7.98 -9.34
C ALA A 225 -17.85 -8.44 -8.39
N ILE A 226 -18.37 -7.57 -7.52
CA ILE A 226 -19.48 -7.85 -6.61
C ILE A 226 -20.75 -8.18 -7.39
N GLU A 227 -21.08 -7.40 -8.43
CA GLU A 227 -22.27 -7.66 -9.27
C GLU A 227 -22.19 -9.03 -9.96
N LEU A 228 -21.03 -9.35 -10.55
CA LEU A 228 -20.78 -10.64 -11.19
C LEU A 228 -20.90 -11.79 -10.19
N ALA A 229 -20.28 -11.66 -9.01
CA ALA A 229 -20.34 -12.67 -7.97
C ALA A 229 -21.77 -12.90 -7.47
N LYS A 230 -22.54 -11.83 -7.27
CA LYS A 230 -23.95 -11.90 -6.87
C LYS A 230 -24.79 -12.65 -7.89
N ARG A 231 -24.65 -12.31 -9.18
CA ARG A 231 -25.38 -12.99 -10.27
C ARG A 231 -25.07 -14.48 -10.31
N LYS A 232 -23.80 -14.84 -10.10
CA LYS A 232 -23.36 -16.23 -10.07
C LYS A 232 -23.88 -16.98 -8.86
N ASP A 233 -23.80 -16.40 -7.67
CA ASP A 233 -24.35 -16.99 -6.44
C ASP A 233 -25.85 -17.27 -6.60
N GLU A 234 -26.63 -16.33 -7.15
CA GLU A 234 -28.06 -16.54 -7.42
C GLU A 234 -28.32 -17.68 -8.42
N GLN A 235 -27.49 -17.82 -9.47
CA GLN A 235 -27.60 -18.92 -10.42
C GLN A 235 -27.35 -20.27 -9.73
N LEU A 236 -26.31 -20.36 -8.90
CA LEU A 236 -25.98 -21.58 -8.15
C LEU A 236 -27.08 -21.92 -7.14
N GLN A 237 -27.64 -20.93 -6.44
CA GLN A 237 -28.76 -21.13 -5.53
C GLN A 237 -30.00 -21.66 -6.24
N ARG A 238 -30.34 -21.13 -7.42
CA ARG A 238 -31.47 -21.62 -8.24
C ARG A 238 -31.24 -23.06 -8.69
N ALA A 239 -30.04 -23.40 -9.15
CA ALA A 239 -29.69 -24.75 -9.56
C ALA A 239 -29.78 -25.76 -8.39
N ARG A 240 -29.29 -25.39 -7.20
CA ARG A 240 -29.40 -26.21 -5.98
C ARG A 240 -30.85 -26.46 -5.57
N ARG A 241 -31.71 -25.43 -5.65
CA ARG A 241 -33.15 -25.59 -5.38
C ARG A 241 -33.83 -26.49 -6.40
N ALA A 242 -33.54 -26.34 -7.68
CA ALA A 242 -34.10 -27.20 -8.73
C ALA A 242 -33.67 -28.67 -8.58
N GLY A 243 -32.39 -28.91 -8.25
CA GLY A 243 -31.88 -30.26 -7.98
C GLY A 243 -32.44 -30.89 -6.69
N ALA A 244 -32.66 -30.10 -5.64
CA ALA A 244 -33.29 -30.58 -4.41
C ALA A 244 -34.76 -30.99 -4.59
N VAL A 245 -35.49 -30.31 -5.49
CA VAL A 245 -36.89 -30.64 -5.82
C VAL A 245 -37.00 -31.96 -6.60
N GLN A 246 -35.96 -32.37 -7.34
CA GLN A 246 -35.95 -33.63 -8.10
C GLN A 246 -35.62 -34.87 -7.26
N LEU A 247 -35.05 -34.70 -6.06
CA LEU A 247 -34.63 -35.77 -5.14
C LEU A 247 -35.42 -35.77 -3.82
N GLY A 248 -36.66 -35.27 -3.83
CA GLY A 248 -37.55 -35.35 -2.67
C GLY A 248 -37.70 -36.81 -2.17
N PRO A 249 -37.85 -37.04 -0.85
CA PRO A 249 -37.94 -38.39 -0.30
C PRO A 249 -39.10 -39.11 -0.99
N ALA A 250 -38.81 -40.23 -1.65
CA ALA A 250 -39.85 -41.10 -2.17
C ALA A 250 -40.82 -41.36 -1.02
N SER A 251 -42.09 -40.98 -1.18
CA SER A 251 -43.07 -41.18 -0.12
C SER A 251 -43.14 -42.66 0.20
N GLU A 252 -43.33 -43.00 1.47
CA GLU A 252 -43.41 -44.39 1.95
C GLU A 252 -44.43 -45.21 1.13
N SER A 253 -45.50 -44.56 0.65
CA SER A 253 -46.47 -45.10 -0.30
C SER A 253 -45.90 -45.54 -1.65
N GLN A 254 -44.90 -44.84 -2.20
CA GLN A 254 -44.24 -45.21 -3.46
C GLN A 254 -43.28 -46.39 -3.28
N LEU A 255 -42.71 -46.55 -2.08
CA LEU A 255 -41.88 -47.70 -1.74
C LEU A 255 -42.74 -48.94 -1.47
N GLU A 256 -43.87 -48.79 -0.78
CA GLU A 256 -44.85 -49.86 -0.58
C GLU A 256 -45.51 -50.31 -1.89
N GLU A 257 -45.85 -49.37 -2.79
CA GLU A 257 -46.41 -49.72 -4.11
C GLU A 257 -45.37 -50.44 -4.99
N ARG A 258 -44.09 -50.08 -4.90
CA ARG A 258 -43.00 -50.81 -5.58
C ARG A 258 -42.79 -52.20 -4.98
N ALA A 259 -42.86 -52.34 -3.66
CA ALA A 259 -42.75 -53.62 -2.98
C ALA A 259 -43.94 -54.55 -3.31
N HIS A 260 -45.16 -54.02 -3.35
CA HIS A 260 -46.36 -54.78 -3.75
C HIS A 260 -46.29 -55.21 -5.22
N ARG A 261 -45.85 -54.34 -6.14
CA ARG A 261 -45.67 -54.72 -7.55
C ARG A 261 -44.60 -55.80 -7.72
N GLN A 262 -43.49 -55.74 -6.97
CA GLN A 262 -42.47 -56.79 -7.01
C GLN A 262 -42.96 -58.11 -6.38
N SER A 263 -43.77 -58.06 -5.33
CA SER A 263 -44.37 -59.26 -4.71
C SER A 263 -45.42 -59.91 -5.63
N SER A 264 -46.21 -59.11 -6.34
CA SER A 264 -47.19 -59.60 -7.32
C SER A 264 -46.53 -60.33 -8.50
N LEU A 265 -45.40 -59.84 -9.00
CA LEU A 265 -44.64 -60.48 -10.07
C LEU A 265 -44.03 -61.82 -9.62
N HIS A 266 -43.60 -61.89 -8.36
CA HIS A 266 -43.06 -63.13 -7.80
C HIS A 266 -44.15 -64.19 -7.55
N HIS A 267 -45.40 -63.78 -7.35
CA HIS A 267 -46.53 -64.70 -7.21
C HIS A 267 -47.04 -65.23 -8.57
N GLU A 268 -46.98 -64.43 -9.64
CA GLU A 268 -47.27 -64.93 -11.01
C GLU A 268 -46.20 -65.91 -11.52
N LEU A 269 -44.92 -65.68 -11.22
CA LEU A 269 -43.82 -66.59 -11.58
C LEU A 269 -43.87 -67.96 -10.85
N ILE A 270 -44.56 -68.05 -9.72
CA ILE A 270 -44.72 -69.31 -8.97
C ILE A 270 -45.92 -70.13 -9.48
N LEU A 271 -46.91 -69.49 -10.10
CA LEU A 271 -48.09 -70.18 -10.66
C LEU A 271 -47.83 -70.78 -12.05
N ASP A 272 -46.87 -70.25 -12.79
CA ASP A 272 -46.47 -70.74 -14.13
C ASP A 272 -45.54 -71.97 -14.10
N GLN A 273 -45.01 -72.38 -12.94
CA GLN A 273 -44.17 -73.59 -12.78
C GLN A 273 -44.93 -74.83 -12.30
N ARG A 274 -46.27 -74.80 -12.25
CA ARG A 274 -47.09 -75.91 -11.73
C ARG A 274 -48.05 -76.55 -12.74
N VAL A 275 -47.92 -76.20 -14.01
CA VAL A 275 -48.65 -76.83 -15.12
C VAL A 275 -47.64 -77.38 -16.12
N ASP A 276 -47.05 -78.52 -15.79
CA ASP A 276 -46.53 -79.55 -16.72
C ASP A 276 -46.26 -80.85 -15.94
#